data_AF-A0AAN9JWI7-F1
#
_entry.id   AF-A0AAN9JWI7-F1
#
_cell.length_a   1.000
_cell.length_b   1.000
_cell.length_c   1.000
_cell.angle_alpha   90.00
_cell.angle_beta   90.00
_cell.angle_gamma   90.00
#
_symmetry.space_group_name_H-M   'P 1'
#
loop_
_entity.id
_entity.type
_entity.pdbx_description
1 polymer ?
#
loop_
_entity_poly.entity_id
_entity_poly.type
_entity_poly.pdbx_seq_one_letter_code
_entity_poly.pdbx_strand_id
1 'polypeptide(L)'
;MAMCSSSVKQEEEQNTTRPNWLELPRDVTEKILNNLDPIEILMSARFVCPLWWNICEEPLMWRTIHMPDPDALSYSLRYKIEKICRHAIDLSRGRLQDFSIQGCCL
;
A
#
# COMPACT_ATOMS: atom_id res chain seq x y z
N MET A 1 13.31 62.57 -19.81
CA MET A 1 13.56 61.32 -19.07
C MET A 1 12.21 60.70 -18.78
N ALA A 2 11.81 59.68 -19.55
CA ALA A 2 10.59 58.92 -19.28
C ALA A 2 11.03 57.52 -18.85
N MET A 3 10.71 57.14 -17.61
CA MET A 3 11.09 55.86 -17.03
C MET A 3 10.19 54.75 -17.58
N CYS A 4 10.85 53.68 -18.00
CA CYS A 4 10.26 52.45 -18.50
C CYS A 4 9.36 51.83 -17.39
N SER A 5 8.07 51.69 -17.68
CA SER A 5 7.17 50.91 -16.82
C SER A 5 7.37 49.43 -17.16
N SER A 6 8.25 48.77 -16.42
CA SER A 6 8.34 47.32 -16.46
C SER A 6 7.09 46.76 -15.80
N SER A 7 6.19 46.17 -16.60
CA SER A 7 5.10 45.33 -16.11
C SER A 7 5.71 44.20 -15.29
N VAL A 8 5.58 44.31 -13.96
CA VAL A 8 5.70 43.19 -13.05
C VAL A 8 4.56 42.25 -13.41
N LYS A 9 4.87 41.20 -14.17
CA LYS A 9 3.97 40.07 -14.36
C LYS A 9 3.87 39.37 -13.01
N GLN A 10 2.76 39.56 -12.32
CA GLN A 10 2.39 38.73 -11.20
C GLN A 10 2.10 37.33 -11.77
N GLU A 11 3.00 36.39 -11.51
CA GLU A 11 2.67 34.97 -11.62
C GLU A 11 1.80 34.64 -10.41
N GLU A 12 0.50 34.45 -10.65
CA GLU A 12 -0.40 33.76 -9.73
C GLU A 12 0.12 32.34 -9.56
N GLU A 13 0.92 32.14 -8.51
CA GLU A 13 1.31 30.82 -8.02
C GLU A 13 0.04 30.14 -7.49
N GLN A 14 -0.63 29.37 -8.35
CA GLN A 14 -1.65 28.43 -7.93
C GLN A 14 -0.98 27.38 -7.03
N ASN A 15 -0.92 27.68 -5.73
CA ASN A 15 -0.54 26.75 -4.68
C ASN A 15 -1.62 25.66 -4.55
N THR A 16 -1.66 24.77 -5.54
CA THR A 16 -2.28 23.45 -5.39
C THR A 16 -1.30 22.64 -4.54
N THR A 17 -1.33 22.87 -3.24
CA THR A 17 -0.48 22.14 -2.29
C THR A 17 -0.84 20.67 -2.43
N ARG A 18 -0.01 19.91 -3.16
CA ARG A 18 -0.23 18.48 -3.35
C ARG A 18 -0.29 17.85 -1.96
N PRO A 19 -1.29 17.00 -1.67
CA PRO A 19 -1.37 16.33 -0.38
C PRO A 19 -0.05 15.60 -0.10
N ASN A 20 0.54 15.85 1.07
CA ASN A 20 1.76 15.16 1.47
C ASN A 20 1.41 13.76 1.98
N TRP A 21 1.31 12.81 1.05
CA TRP A 21 1.01 11.41 1.34
C TRP A 21 2.04 10.73 2.27
N LEU A 22 3.23 11.31 2.44
CA LEU A 22 4.27 10.80 3.35
C LEU A 22 4.03 11.20 4.82
N GLU A 23 3.21 12.23 5.08
CA GLU A 23 2.91 12.74 6.42
C GLU A 23 1.54 12.28 6.94
N LEU A 24 0.96 11.24 6.32
CA LEU A 24 -0.28 10.67 6.81
C LEU A 24 -0.12 10.15 8.25
N PRO A 25 -1.10 10.40 9.13
CA PRO A 25 -1.15 9.75 10.43
C PRO A 25 -1.07 8.23 10.28
N ARG A 26 -0.43 7.59 11.27
CA ARG A 26 -0.19 6.14 11.28
C ARG A 26 -1.50 5.35 11.17
N ASP A 27 -2.53 5.74 11.90
CA ASP A 27 -3.84 5.08 11.91
C ASP A 27 -4.55 5.16 10.55
N VAL A 28 -4.39 6.27 9.83
CA VAL A 28 -4.90 6.41 8.46
C VAL A 28 -4.11 5.52 7.51
N THR A 29 -2.79 5.48 7.65
CA THR A 29 -1.90 4.62 6.85
C THR A 29 -2.23 3.14 7.06
N GLU A 30 -2.44 2.72 8.31
CA GLU A 30 -2.88 1.36 8.65
C GLU A 30 -4.22 1.03 7.99
N LYS A 31 -5.20 1.94 8.00
CA LYS A 31 -6.48 1.70 7.32
C LYS A 31 -6.33 1.58 5.81
N ILE A 32 -5.43 2.36 5.19
CA ILE A 32 -5.15 2.23 3.76
C ILE A 32 -4.57 0.85 3.47
N LEU A 33 -3.56 0.44 4.23
CA LEU A 33 -2.91 -0.87 4.07
C LEU A 33 -3.87 -2.04 4.31
N ASN A 34 -4.76 -1.94 5.30
CA ASN A 34 -5.80 -2.96 5.57
C ASN A 34 -6.85 -3.13 4.48
N ASN A 35 -6.97 -2.17 3.56
CA ASN A 35 -7.88 -2.29 2.41
C ASN A 35 -7.20 -2.83 1.15
N LEU A 36 -5.91 -3.14 1.20
CA LEU A 36 -5.17 -3.71 0.08
C LEU A 36 -5.16 -5.23 0.14
N ASP A 37 -5.05 -5.87 -1.01
CA ASP A 37 -4.88 -7.32 -1.05
C ASP A 37 -3.50 -7.71 -0.48
N PRO A 38 -3.38 -8.88 0.17
CA PRO A 38 -2.10 -9.38 0.69
C PRO A 38 -0.97 -9.35 -0.35
N ILE A 39 -1.28 -9.63 -1.61
CA ILE A 39 -0.32 -9.58 -2.72
C ILE A 39 0.21 -8.17 -2.92
N GLU A 40 -0.67 -7.16 -2.94
CA GLU A 40 -0.30 -5.76 -3.13
C GLU A 40 0.57 -5.27 -1.97
N ILE A 41 0.23 -5.66 -0.74
CA ILE A 41 1.01 -5.34 0.46
C ILE A 41 2.41 -5.96 0.38
N LEU A 42 2.50 -7.24 -0.01
CA LEU A 42 3.74 -8.02 -0.06
C LEU A 42 4.67 -7.61 -1.21
N MET A 43 4.10 -7.20 -2.35
CA MET A 43 4.86 -6.93 -3.57
C MET A 43 5.11 -5.45 -3.83
N SER A 44 4.34 -4.55 -3.22
CA SER A 44 4.41 -3.11 -3.52
C SER A 44 4.38 -2.24 -2.27
N ALA A 45 3.28 -2.27 -1.51
CA ALA A 45 2.99 -1.24 -0.50
C ALA A 45 4.08 -1.13 0.57
N ARG A 46 4.60 -2.26 1.06
CA ARG A 46 5.68 -2.26 2.07
C ARG A 46 6.96 -1.57 1.63
N PHE A 47 7.19 -1.42 0.33
CA PHE A 47 8.42 -0.83 -0.23
C PHE A 47 8.30 0.66 -0.52
N VAL A 48 7.15 1.29 -0.23
CA VAL A 48 6.91 2.72 -0.50
C VAL A 48 7.78 3.60 0.39
N CYS A 49 7.73 3.39 1.71
CA CYS A 49 8.52 4.13 2.68
C CYS A 49 8.71 3.33 3.99
N PRO A 50 9.65 3.74 4.88
CA PRO A 50 9.92 3.04 6.13
C PRO A 50 8.69 2.93 7.05
N LEU A 51 7.79 3.91 7.05
CA LEU A 51 6.56 3.85 7.85
C LEU A 51 5.65 2.70 7.40
N TRP A 52 5.44 2.57 6.09
CA TRP A 52 4.61 1.51 5.51
C TRP A 52 5.25 0.14 5.73
N TRP A 53 6.57 0.03 5.54
CA TRP A 53 7.33 -1.17 5.88
C TRP A 53 7.09 -1.60 7.32
N ASN A 54 7.27 -0.67 8.27
CA ASN A 54 7.11 -0.97 9.70
C ASN A 54 5.71 -1.47 10.03
N ILE A 55 4.66 -0.84 9.47
CA ILE A 55 3.26 -1.29 9.66
C ILE A 55 3.07 -2.69 9.05
N CYS A 56 3.59 -2.93 7.84
CA CYS A 56 3.49 -4.23 7.18
C CYS A 56 4.22 -5.36 7.92
N GLU A 57 5.20 -5.05 8.76
CA GLU A 57 5.91 -6.05 9.59
C GLU A 57 5.20 -6.34 10.92
N GLU A 58 4.14 -5.59 11.26
CA GLU A 58 3.37 -5.81 12.47
C GLU A 58 2.49 -7.06 12.33
N PRO A 59 2.57 -8.03 13.25
CA PRO A 59 1.77 -9.26 13.13
C PRO A 59 0.27 -9.05 13.19
N LEU A 60 -0.17 -7.90 13.73
CA LEU A 60 -1.58 -7.54 13.80
C LEU A 60 -2.19 -7.30 12.41
N MET A 61 -1.35 -6.89 11.44
CA MET A 61 -1.69 -6.68 10.03
C MET A 61 -1.99 -8.01 9.30
N TRP A 62 -1.54 -9.14 9.85
CA TRP A 62 -1.63 -10.46 9.22
C TRP A 62 -2.49 -11.43 10.01
N ARG A 63 -3.42 -10.93 10.83
CA ARG A 63 -4.38 -11.77 11.57
C ARG A 63 -5.46 -12.36 10.68
N THR A 64 -5.80 -11.67 9.60
CA THR A 64 -6.77 -12.11 8.61
C THR A 64 -6.12 -12.00 7.24
N ILE A 65 -6.08 -13.11 6.51
CA ILE A 65 -5.42 -13.17 5.20
C ILE A 65 -6.44 -13.68 4.18
N HIS A 66 -6.85 -12.80 3.27
CA HIS A 66 -7.73 -13.14 2.17
C HIS A 66 -6.96 -13.07 0.86
N MET A 67 -6.55 -14.22 0.34
CA MET A 67 -5.82 -14.29 -0.91
C MET A 67 -6.79 -14.22 -2.09
N PRO A 68 -6.46 -13.50 -3.17
CA PRO A 68 -7.28 -13.49 -4.36
C PRO A 68 -7.22 -14.85 -5.08
N ASP A 69 -8.18 -15.07 -5.96
CA ASP A 69 -8.26 -16.27 -6.80
C ASP A 69 -6.99 -16.42 -7.64
N PRO A 70 -6.22 -17.52 -7.48
CA PRO A 70 -5.05 -17.78 -8.30
C PRO A 70 -5.35 -17.69 -9.80
N ASP A 71 -6.52 -18.11 -10.27
CA ASP A 71 -6.85 -18.11 -11.70
C ASP A 71 -7.08 -16.70 -12.26
N ALA A 72 -7.42 -15.73 -11.39
CA ALA A 72 -7.52 -14.32 -11.74
C ALA A 72 -6.15 -13.62 -11.80
N LEU A 73 -5.07 -14.27 -11.33
CA LEU A 73 -3.74 -13.68 -11.30
C LEU A 73 -2.99 -13.83 -12.63
N SER A 74 -2.05 -12.90 -12.86
CA SER A 74 -1.09 -13.04 -13.96
C SER A 74 -0.30 -14.34 -13.83
N TYR A 75 0.20 -14.87 -14.95
CA TYR A 75 0.98 -16.11 -14.96
C TYR A 75 2.17 -16.04 -13.98
N SER A 76 2.89 -14.91 -13.94
CA SER A 76 4.05 -14.74 -13.05
C SER A 76 3.69 -14.71 -11.57
N LEU A 77 2.52 -14.17 -11.20
CA LEU A 77 2.04 -14.15 -9.82
C LEU A 77 1.51 -15.52 -9.40
N ARG A 78 0.86 -16.27 -10.29
CA ARG A 78 0.40 -17.64 -10.02
C ARG A 78 1.52 -18.55 -9.51
N TYR A 79 2.71 -18.52 -10.10
CA TYR A 79 3.84 -19.33 -9.60
C TYR A 79 4.43 -18.85 -8.28
N LYS A 80 4.12 -17.61 -7.87
CA LYS A 80 4.62 -17.02 -6.62
C LYS A 80 3.60 -17.07 -5.51
N ILE A 81 2.33 -17.36 -5.80
CA ILE A 81 1.24 -17.23 -4.83
C ILE A 81 1.50 -18.07 -3.58
N GLU A 82 1.97 -19.31 -3.72
CA GLU A 82 2.32 -20.16 -2.57
C GLU A 82 3.38 -19.51 -1.66
N LYS A 83 4.42 -18.90 -2.26
CA LYS A 83 5.47 -18.21 -1.51
C LYS A 83 4.95 -16.95 -0.83
N ILE A 84 4.07 -16.21 -1.50
CA ILE A 84 3.41 -15.01 -0.97
C ILE A 84 2.51 -15.41 0.21
N CYS A 85 1.69 -16.46 0.05
CA CYS A 85 0.84 -17.02 1.11
C CYS A 85 1.65 -17.42 2.34
N ARG A 86 2.73 -18.19 2.14
CA ARG A 86 3.59 -18.61 3.23
C ARG A 86 4.23 -17.42 3.94
N HIS A 87 4.72 -16.43 3.20
CA HIS A 87 5.29 -15.23 3.81
C HIS A 87 4.25 -14.45 4.63
N ALA A 88 3.01 -14.33 4.13
CA ALA A 88 1.91 -13.71 4.86
C ALA A 88 1.61 -14.44 6.19
N ILE A 89 1.58 -15.79 6.16
CA ILE A 89 1.38 -16.62 7.34
C ILE A 89 2.53 -16.43 8.34
N ASP A 90 3.78 -16.41 7.86
CA ASP A 90 4.96 -16.21 8.73
C ASP A 90 4.91 -14.83 9.42
N LEU A 91 4.46 -13.80 8.71
CA LEU A 91 4.29 -12.44 9.26
C LEU A 91 3.22 -12.37 10.36
N SER A 92 2.24 -13.27 10.37
CA SER A 92 1.27 -13.37 11.48
C SER A 92 1.93 -13.78 12.80
N ARG A 93 3.14 -14.35 12.77
CA ARG A 93 3.88 -14.84 13.95
C ARG A 93 3.00 -15.67 14.90
N GLY A 94 2.19 -16.58 14.33
CA GLY A 94 1.30 -17.47 15.06
C GLY A 94 0.00 -16.82 15.56
N ARG A 95 -0.31 -15.58 15.14
CA ARG A 95 -1.54 -14.86 15.51
C ARG A 95 -2.60 -14.87 14.40
N LEU A 96 -2.45 -15.75 13.42
CA LEU A 96 -3.44 -15.94 12.36
C LEU A 96 -4.78 -16.37 12.96
N GLN A 97 -5.84 -15.64 12.63
CA GLN A 97 -7.21 -15.88 13.07
C GLN A 97 -8.07 -16.40 11.92
N ASP A 98 -7.87 -15.89 10.71
CA ASP A 98 -8.62 -16.31 9.54
C ASP A 98 -7.75 -16.31 8.27
N PHE A 99 -8.00 -17.29 7.42
CA PHE A 99 -7.31 -17.47 6.15
C PHE A 99 -8.30 -18.01 5.12
N SER A 100 -8.40 -17.33 3.99
CA SER A 100 -9.16 -17.82 2.85
C SER A 100 -8.46 -17.51 1.53
N ILE A 101 -8.83 -18.28 0.52
CA ILE A 101 -8.45 -18.05 -0.87
C ILE A 101 -9.76 -17.86 -1.63
N GLN A 102 -9.94 -16.69 -2.22
CA GLN A 102 -11.12 -16.38 -3.02
C GLN A 102 -11.21 -17.36 -4.21
N GLY A 103 -12.42 -17.80 -4.56
CA GLY A 103 -12.61 -18.74 -5.67
C GLY A 103 -12.36 -20.21 -5.32
N CYS A 104 -11.79 -20.54 -4.15
CA CYS A 104 -11.83 -21.89 -3.61
C CYS A 104 -13.22 -22.19 -3.03
N CYS A 105 -14.21 -22.42 -3.89
CA CYS A 105 -15.35 -23.26 -3.50
C CYS A 105 -14.81 -24.70 -3.37
N LEU A 106 -14.61 -25.18 -2.14
CA LEU A 106 -14.49 -26.61 -1.87
C LEU A 106 -15.86 -27.28 -2.00
#